data_AF-A0A954G2K7-F1
#
_entry.id   AF-A0A954G2K7-F1
#
_cell.length_a   1.000
_cell.length_b   1.000
_cell.length_c   1.000
_cell.angle_alpha   90.00
_cell.angle_beta   90.00
_cell.angle_gamma   90.00
#
_symmetry.space_group_name_H-M   'P 1'
#
loop_
_entity.id
_entity.type
_entity.pdbx_description
1 polymer ?
#
loop_
_entity_poly.entity_id
_entity_poly.type
_entity_poly.pdbx_seq_one_letter_code
_entity_poly.pdbx_strand_id
1 'polypeptide(L)'
;PVGLGFEYFYGFVGGDTSQWSPALVENTRPVEPPANDPSYNFDEDMSSRAINWLRMQQAVAPNKPFFCYYATGTAHAPHHAPKEWIDKFKGQFDQGWDEVRKETLTRQKKLGVVPEGTRLTERSKGIPAWNSLDDRQKEVYARMMEVYAGALSHADHQFGKLIDTIDEMGELDNTLVIYIQGDNGASAEGSAQGLLNEMTFFNNLKEDFEEVYRRKDELGSPTTFNHYPIGWAHAMDSPFQWTKQVASHFGGTRNGMVMSWPKRIKNKGVICSQFHHVIDITPTILEATGLPAPDSINGITQEPIQGISMAYTWDDPKAPSKRTTQYFEMLANRAIYDNGWVACTTPTTPP
;
A
#
# COMPACT_ATOMS: atom_id res chain seq x y z
N PRO A 1 -18.20 -8.22 4.59
CA PRO A 1 -18.22 -6.80 5.05
C PRO A 1 -19.63 -6.29 5.37
N VAL A 2 -20.59 -6.50 4.46
CA VAL A 2 -22.01 -6.34 4.77
C VAL A 2 -22.41 -7.34 5.87
N GLY A 3 -22.91 -6.86 7.00
CA GLY A 3 -23.08 -7.64 8.24
C GLY A 3 -22.05 -7.35 9.34
N LEU A 4 -20.97 -6.63 9.02
CA LEU A 4 -19.97 -6.11 9.98
C LEU A 4 -19.96 -4.56 10.00
N GLY A 5 -21.08 -3.93 9.66
CA GLY A 5 -21.26 -2.48 9.71
C GLY A 5 -21.20 -1.74 8.37
N PHE A 6 -20.72 -2.38 7.29
CA PHE A 6 -20.77 -1.78 5.95
C PHE A 6 -22.14 -1.97 5.30
N GLU A 7 -22.66 -0.90 4.67
CA GLU A 7 -23.94 -0.90 3.95
C GLU A 7 -23.82 -1.44 2.51
N TYR A 8 -22.62 -1.34 1.94
CA TYR A 8 -22.30 -1.81 0.60
C TYR A 8 -20.88 -2.38 0.59
N PHE A 9 -20.66 -3.38 -0.25
CA PHE A 9 -19.34 -3.93 -0.52
C PHE A 9 -19.20 -4.26 -2.01
N TYR A 10 -18.07 -3.90 -2.58
CA TYR A 10 -17.64 -4.33 -3.90
C TYR A 10 -16.13 -4.58 -3.86
N GLY A 11 -15.70 -5.75 -4.30
CA GLY A 11 -14.28 -6.08 -4.40
C GLY A 11 -14.06 -7.58 -4.35
N PHE A 12 -12.88 -8.00 -3.92
CA PHE A 12 -12.51 -9.42 -3.78
C PHE A 12 -12.32 -9.78 -2.31
N VAL A 13 -12.37 -11.08 -2.01
CA VAL A 13 -12.12 -11.63 -0.67
C VAL A 13 -10.98 -12.63 -0.77
N GLY A 14 -9.75 -12.11 -0.83
CA GLY A 14 -8.52 -12.88 -1.01
C GLY A 14 -7.30 -12.08 -0.54
N GLY A 15 -6.13 -12.72 -0.51
CA GLY A 15 -4.85 -12.03 -0.23
C GLY A 15 -4.35 -11.22 -1.42
N ASP A 16 -4.71 -11.65 -2.63
CA ASP A 16 -4.38 -11.03 -3.92
C ASP A 16 -5.53 -11.23 -4.92
N THR A 17 -5.46 -10.53 -6.05
CA THR A 17 -6.37 -10.77 -7.17
C THR A 17 -5.79 -10.24 -8.49
N SER A 18 -6.19 -10.85 -9.60
CA SER A 18 -5.87 -10.33 -10.94
C SER A 18 -6.62 -9.03 -11.19
N GLN A 19 -5.91 -7.96 -11.61
CA GLN A 19 -6.56 -6.72 -12.04
C GLN A 19 -7.30 -6.84 -13.38
N TRP A 20 -7.13 -7.95 -14.10
CA TRP A 20 -7.77 -8.22 -15.40
C TRP A 20 -8.92 -9.23 -15.31
N SER A 21 -8.86 -10.15 -14.36
CA SER A 21 -9.86 -11.21 -14.18
C SER A 21 -10.02 -11.54 -12.68
N PRO A 22 -10.47 -10.57 -11.86
CA PRO A 22 -10.62 -10.76 -10.43
C PRO A 22 -11.81 -11.65 -10.07
N ALA A 23 -11.70 -12.37 -8.96
CA ALA A 23 -12.82 -13.08 -8.34
C ALA A 23 -13.59 -12.10 -7.43
N LEU A 24 -14.69 -11.53 -7.94
CA LEU A 24 -15.38 -10.43 -7.28
C LEU A 24 -16.63 -10.86 -6.52
N VAL A 25 -16.96 -10.07 -5.50
CA VAL A 25 -18.16 -10.17 -4.70
C VAL A 25 -18.77 -8.78 -4.57
N GLU A 26 -20.06 -8.67 -4.89
CA GLU A 26 -20.88 -7.51 -4.60
C GLU A 26 -21.86 -7.86 -3.47
N ASN A 27 -21.68 -7.21 -2.32
CA ASN A 27 -22.35 -7.51 -1.06
C ASN A 27 -22.12 -8.97 -0.62
N THR A 28 -23.07 -9.86 -0.90
CA THR A 28 -23.02 -11.30 -0.59
C THR A 28 -23.06 -12.17 -1.84
N ARG A 29 -23.02 -11.56 -3.04
CA ARG A 29 -23.20 -12.23 -4.32
C ARG A 29 -21.88 -12.22 -5.10
N PRO A 30 -21.36 -13.39 -5.53
CA PRO A 30 -20.28 -13.44 -6.50
C PRO A 30 -20.68 -12.74 -7.80
N VAL A 31 -19.78 -11.94 -8.37
CA VAL A 31 -19.98 -11.25 -9.64
C VAL A 31 -18.79 -11.49 -10.54
N GLU A 32 -19.05 -11.62 -11.84
CA GLU A 32 -18.00 -11.78 -12.85
C GLU A 32 -17.62 -10.43 -13.44
N PRO A 33 -16.33 -10.17 -13.71
CA PRO A 33 -15.94 -9.04 -14.52
C PRO A 33 -16.51 -9.17 -15.95
N PRO A 34 -16.64 -8.06 -16.71
CA PRO A 34 -17.14 -8.10 -18.08
C PRO A 34 -16.31 -9.03 -18.98
N ALA A 35 -16.91 -10.15 -19.42
CA ALA A 35 -16.21 -11.19 -20.17
C ALA A 35 -15.72 -10.78 -21.58
N ASN A 36 -16.27 -9.69 -22.14
CA ASN A 36 -16.02 -9.26 -23.52
C ASN A 36 -15.37 -7.86 -23.61
N ASP A 37 -14.85 -7.34 -22.51
CA ASP A 37 -14.16 -6.04 -22.50
C ASP A 37 -12.64 -6.24 -22.35
N PRO A 38 -11.87 -6.18 -23.44
CA PRO A 38 -10.41 -6.31 -23.37
C PRO A 38 -9.73 -5.11 -22.70
N SER A 39 -10.46 -4.03 -22.42
CA SER A 39 -9.97 -2.85 -21.72
C SER A 39 -10.31 -2.84 -20.22
N TYR A 40 -11.08 -3.83 -19.75
CA TYR A 40 -11.47 -3.92 -18.34
C TYR A 40 -10.23 -3.89 -17.44
N ASN A 41 -10.25 -3.06 -16.40
CA ASN A 41 -9.27 -3.09 -15.33
C ASN A 41 -10.00 -2.89 -13.99
N PHE A 42 -9.60 -3.64 -12.97
CA PHE A 42 -10.28 -3.65 -11.69
C PHE A 42 -10.15 -2.32 -10.91
N ASP A 43 -9.06 -1.57 -11.01
CA ASP A 43 -8.97 -0.24 -10.36
C ASP A 43 -9.97 0.75 -10.95
N GLU A 44 -10.19 0.69 -12.27
CA GLU A 44 -11.19 1.52 -12.97
C GLU A 44 -12.62 1.15 -12.59
N ASP A 45 -12.91 -0.14 -12.50
CA ASP A 45 -14.23 -0.62 -12.08
C ASP A 45 -14.49 -0.29 -10.60
N MET A 46 -13.53 -0.56 -9.72
CA MET A 46 -13.65 -0.28 -8.29
C MET A 46 -13.83 1.22 -8.02
N SER A 47 -13.07 2.11 -8.68
CA SER A 47 -13.27 3.56 -8.58
C SER A 47 -14.64 3.98 -9.12
N SER A 48 -15.06 3.47 -10.27
CA SER A 48 -16.38 3.76 -10.85
C SER A 48 -17.51 3.33 -9.93
N ARG A 49 -17.41 2.15 -9.30
CA ARG A 49 -18.39 1.63 -8.33
C ARG A 49 -18.44 2.48 -7.07
N ALA A 50 -17.29 2.87 -6.53
CA ALA A 50 -17.21 3.75 -5.36
C ALA A 50 -17.83 5.14 -5.65
N ILE A 51 -17.49 5.74 -6.79
CA ILE A 51 -18.05 7.03 -7.26
C ILE A 51 -19.58 6.94 -7.40
N ASN A 52 -20.08 5.89 -8.07
CA ASN A 52 -21.52 5.70 -8.26
C ASN A 52 -22.24 5.50 -6.92
N TRP A 53 -21.65 4.73 -5.99
CA TRP A 53 -22.22 4.53 -4.66
C TRP A 53 -22.26 5.83 -3.85
N LEU A 54 -21.17 6.61 -3.83
CA LEU A 54 -21.11 7.89 -3.12
C LEU A 54 -22.15 8.88 -3.66
N ARG A 55 -22.21 9.05 -4.99
CA ARG A 55 -23.19 9.94 -5.63
C ARG A 55 -24.63 9.52 -5.31
N MET A 56 -24.91 8.21 -5.35
CA MET A 56 -26.24 7.68 -5.03
C MET A 56 -26.58 7.90 -3.56
N GLN A 57 -25.68 7.57 -2.63
CA GLN A 57 -25.91 7.72 -1.20
C GLN A 57 -26.16 9.18 -0.84
N GLN A 58 -25.37 10.11 -1.38
CA GLN A 58 -25.52 11.54 -1.14
C GLN A 58 -26.80 12.12 -1.78
N ALA A 59 -27.21 11.63 -2.95
CA ALA A 59 -28.46 12.05 -3.58
C ALA A 59 -29.71 11.57 -2.80
N VAL A 60 -29.67 10.35 -2.26
CA VAL A 60 -30.81 9.75 -1.54
C VAL A 60 -30.89 10.24 -0.09
N ALA A 61 -29.74 10.48 0.56
CA ALA A 61 -29.67 10.86 1.97
C ALA A 61 -28.57 11.93 2.21
N PRO A 62 -28.74 13.17 1.73
CA PRO A 62 -27.69 14.20 1.74
C PRO A 62 -27.21 14.61 3.14
N ASN A 63 -28.02 14.38 4.17
CA ASN A 63 -27.66 14.68 5.57
C ASN A 63 -26.99 13.50 6.29
N LYS A 64 -26.86 12.35 5.64
CA LYS A 64 -26.24 11.17 6.22
C LYS A 64 -24.76 11.14 5.78
N PRO A 65 -23.80 11.15 6.72
CA PRO A 65 -22.38 11.06 6.37
C PRO A 65 -22.05 9.69 5.77
N PHE A 66 -20.99 9.64 4.96
CA PHE A 66 -20.44 8.39 4.45
C PHE A 66 -19.17 7.99 5.19
N PHE A 67 -18.91 6.69 5.20
CA PHE A 67 -17.61 6.10 5.50
C PHE A 67 -17.24 5.21 4.32
N CYS A 68 -16.16 5.55 3.62
CA CYS A 68 -15.67 4.80 2.46
C CYS A 68 -14.31 4.19 2.81
N TYR A 69 -14.24 2.86 2.88
CA TYR A 69 -12.98 2.14 2.99
C TYR A 69 -12.59 1.62 1.61
N TYR A 70 -11.73 2.39 0.93
CA TYR A 70 -11.27 2.11 -0.43
C TYR A 70 -9.91 1.41 -0.38
N ALA A 71 -9.90 0.09 -0.59
CA ALA A 71 -8.70 -0.75 -0.50
C ALA A 71 -8.46 -1.47 -1.84
N THR A 72 -7.49 -0.96 -2.62
CA THR A 72 -7.13 -1.50 -3.94
C THR A 72 -6.41 -2.84 -3.82
N GLY A 73 -6.54 -3.70 -4.83
CA GLY A 73 -5.68 -4.88 -4.99
C GLY A 73 -4.31 -4.54 -5.60
N THR A 74 -4.17 -3.36 -6.21
CA THR A 74 -2.96 -2.94 -6.90
C THR A 74 -1.78 -2.70 -5.96
N ALA A 75 -0.57 -2.90 -6.50
CA ALA A 75 0.71 -2.95 -5.81
C ALA A 75 0.95 -4.20 -4.93
N HIS A 76 -0.03 -5.10 -4.82
CA HIS A 76 0.23 -6.53 -4.67
C HIS A 76 0.54 -7.14 -6.04
N ALA A 77 1.19 -8.30 -6.07
CA ALA A 77 1.18 -9.12 -7.28
C ALA A 77 -0.25 -9.65 -7.56
N PRO A 78 -0.61 -9.83 -8.83
CA PRO A 78 0.22 -9.56 -9.99
C PRO A 78 0.26 -8.06 -10.31
N HIS A 79 1.46 -7.55 -10.64
CA HIS A 79 1.60 -6.15 -11.03
C HIS A 79 1.01 -5.97 -12.43
N HIS A 80 -0.22 -5.46 -12.51
CA HIS A 80 -0.99 -5.31 -13.73
C HIS A 80 -1.39 -3.85 -13.98
N ALA A 81 -1.25 -3.39 -15.22
CA ALA A 81 -1.65 -2.04 -15.61
C ALA A 81 -1.87 -1.95 -17.12
N PRO A 82 -2.73 -1.03 -17.61
CA PRO A 82 -2.83 -0.79 -19.04
C PRO A 82 -1.46 -0.37 -19.62
N LYS A 83 -1.19 -0.81 -20.84
CA LYS A 83 0.14 -0.68 -21.46
C LYS A 83 0.62 0.77 -21.50
N GLU A 84 -0.27 1.72 -21.79
CA GLU A 84 0.02 3.14 -21.84
C GLU A 84 0.44 3.72 -20.48
N TRP A 85 0.08 3.09 -19.36
CA TRP A 85 0.56 3.47 -18.03
C TRP A 85 1.96 2.92 -17.76
N ILE A 86 2.22 1.67 -18.15
CA ILE A 86 3.55 1.06 -18.02
C ILE A 86 4.57 1.81 -18.88
N ASP A 87 4.20 2.15 -20.12
CA ASP A 87 5.11 2.79 -21.09
C ASP A 87 5.59 4.19 -20.64
N LYS A 88 4.87 4.86 -19.72
CA LYS A 88 5.32 6.13 -19.11
C LYS A 88 6.62 5.97 -18.31
N PHE A 89 6.89 4.77 -17.80
CA PHE A 89 8.04 4.48 -16.94
C PHE A 89 9.24 3.89 -17.68
N LYS A 90 9.13 3.70 -19.00
CA LYS A 90 10.19 3.09 -19.82
C LYS A 90 11.56 3.76 -19.59
N GLY A 91 12.55 2.96 -19.17
CA GLY A 91 13.93 3.37 -18.91
C GLY A 91 14.15 4.16 -17.62
N GLN A 92 13.11 4.42 -16.81
CA GLN A 92 13.25 5.20 -15.57
C GLN A 92 13.90 4.42 -14.42
N PHE A 93 14.14 3.11 -14.61
CA PHE A 93 14.67 2.19 -13.61
C PHE A 93 15.96 1.48 -14.04
N ASP A 94 16.58 1.89 -15.16
CA ASP A 94 17.80 1.27 -15.72
C ASP A 94 19.03 1.43 -14.80
N GLN A 95 19.03 2.46 -13.95
CA GLN A 95 20.03 2.70 -12.92
C GLN A 95 20.01 1.63 -11.80
N GLY A 96 18.89 0.91 -11.66
CA GLY A 96 18.75 -0.21 -10.75
C GLY A 96 18.49 0.14 -9.30
N TRP A 97 18.14 -0.88 -8.51
CA TRP A 97 17.74 -0.73 -7.11
C TRP A 97 18.80 -0.06 -6.24
N ASP A 98 20.09 -0.29 -6.47
CA ASP A 98 21.15 0.27 -5.63
C ASP A 98 21.22 1.81 -5.72
N GLU A 99 21.04 2.37 -6.92
CA GLU A 99 21.01 3.82 -7.11
C GLU A 99 19.65 4.42 -6.72
N VAL A 100 18.54 3.75 -7.05
CA VAL A 100 17.20 4.20 -6.64
C VAL A 100 17.07 4.35 -5.12
N ARG A 101 17.73 3.48 -4.34
CA ARG A 101 17.80 3.60 -2.88
C ARG A 101 18.46 4.91 -2.43
N LYS A 102 19.57 5.31 -3.08
CA LYS A 102 20.29 6.56 -2.77
C LYS A 102 19.49 7.77 -3.23
N GLU A 103 18.88 7.71 -4.40
CA GLU A 103 18.02 8.77 -4.94
C GLU A 103 16.81 9.01 -4.03
N THR A 104 16.17 7.93 -3.57
CA THR A 104 15.04 7.98 -2.66
C THR A 104 15.41 8.62 -1.33
N LEU A 105 16.50 8.21 -0.67
CA LEU A 105 16.93 8.85 0.57
C LEU A 105 17.28 10.34 0.37
N THR A 106 17.95 10.68 -0.75
CA THR A 106 18.25 12.08 -1.10
C THR A 106 16.97 12.92 -1.22
N ARG A 107 15.94 12.41 -1.91
CA ARG A 107 14.64 13.07 -2.03
C ARG A 107 13.91 13.15 -0.68
N GLN A 108 13.91 12.07 0.10
CA GLN A 108 13.30 12.05 1.43
C GLN A 108 13.91 13.12 2.36
N LYS A 109 15.23 13.29 2.35
CA LYS A 109 15.92 14.35 3.09
C LYS A 109 15.52 15.75 2.60
N LYS A 110 15.49 15.95 1.28
CA LYS A 110 15.08 17.23 0.67
C LYS A 110 13.64 17.61 1.04
N LEU A 111 12.75 16.62 1.12
CA LEU A 111 11.35 16.80 1.53
C LEU A 111 11.19 16.94 3.06
N GLY A 112 12.20 16.57 3.84
CA GLY A 112 12.14 16.60 5.32
C GLY A 112 11.38 15.43 5.95
N VAL A 113 10.97 14.41 5.17
CA VAL A 113 10.24 13.24 5.69
C VAL A 113 11.13 12.31 6.52
N VAL A 114 12.45 12.44 6.36
CA VAL A 114 13.45 11.83 7.24
C VAL A 114 14.46 12.89 7.69
N PRO A 115 15.07 12.74 8.88
CA PRO A 115 16.13 13.65 9.34
C PRO A 115 17.32 13.72 8.37
N GLU A 116 17.98 14.87 8.29
CA GLU A 116 19.14 15.11 7.41
C GLU A 116 20.30 14.12 7.64
N GLY A 117 20.50 13.71 8.91
CA GLY A 117 21.51 12.73 9.32
C GLY A 117 21.17 11.27 9.02
N THR A 118 19.99 10.97 8.47
CA THR A 118 19.55 9.60 8.16
C THR A 118 20.56 8.90 7.23
N ARG A 119 20.92 7.67 7.57
CA ARG A 119 21.85 6.85 6.77
C ARG A 119 21.07 5.76 6.07
N LEU A 120 21.45 5.48 4.83
CA LEU A 120 20.90 4.35 4.08
C LEU A 120 21.42 3.04 4.69
N THR A 121 20.53 2.07 4.87
CA THR A 121 20.90 0.73 5.30
C THR A 121 21.76 0.03 4.26
N GLU A 122 22.62 -0.89 4.72
CA GLU A 122 23.34 -1.78 3.81
C GLU A 122 22.36 -2.67 3.05
N ARG A 123 22.73 -3.06 1.83
CA ARG A 123 21.97 -4.08 1.10
C ARG A 123 22.11 -5.41 1.82
N SER A 124 20.98 -6.09 2.06
CA SER A 124 20.97 -7.44 2.60
C SER A 124 21.86 -8.37 1.77
N LYS A 125 22.65 -9.23 2.44
CA LYS A 125 23.67 -10.09 1.79
C LYS A 125 23.10 -11.04 0.74
N GLY A 126 21.82 -11.42 0.85
CA GLY A 126 21.12 -12.29 -0.12
C GLY A 126 20.71 -11.60 -1.42
N ILE A 127 20.78 -10.26 -1.48
CA ILE A 127 20.35 -9.49 -2.65
C ILE A 127 21.58 -9.15 -3.52
N PRO A 128 21.62 -9.57 -4.80
CA PRO A 128 22.73 -9.25 -5.69
C PRO A 128 22.88 -7.73 -5.89
N ALA A 129 24.11 -7.29 -6.12
CA ALA A 129 24.36 -5.91 -6.55
C ALA A 129 23.82 -5.72 -7.96
N TRP A 130 23.20 -4.57 -8.27
CA TRP A 130 22.68 -4.31 -9.61
C TRP A 130 23.78 -4.40 -10.68
N ASN A 131 24.97 -3.88 -10.36
CA ASN A 131 26.12 -3.93 -11.27
C ASN A 131 26.73 -5.33 -11.45
N SER A 132 26.33 -6.32 -10.65
CA SER A 132 26.79 -7.71 -10.80
C SER A 132 25.92 -8.52 -11.76
N LEU A 133 24.77 -7.98 -12.17
CA LEU A 133 23.85 -8.61 -13.11
C LEU A 133 24.33 -8.46 -14.55
N ASP A 134 23.96 -9.43 -15.39
CA ASP A 134 24.10 -9.32 -16.83
C ASP A 134 23.04 -8.39 -17.46
N ASP A 135 23.21 -8.07 -18.74
CA ASP A 135 22.35 -7.11 -19.43
C ASP A 135 20.91 -7.61 -19.59
N ARG A 136 20.70 -8.92 -19.77
CA ARG A 136 19.37 -9.53 -19.91
C ARG A 136 18.60 -9.48 -18.59
N GLN A 137 19.29 -9.74 -17.50
CA GLN A 137 18.75 -9.60 -16.15
C GLN A 137 18.34 -8.16 -15.87
N LYS A 138 19.22 -7.18 -16.15
CA LYS A 138 18.90 -5.76 -15.95
C LYS A 138 17.69 -5.33 -16.76
N GLU A 139 17.59 -5.73 -18.02
CA GLU A 139 16.45 -5.41 -18.89
C GLU A 139 15.13 -5.93 -18.31
N VAL A 140 15.06 -7.21 -17.93
CA VAL A 140 13.84 -7.80 -17.36
C VAL A 140 13.50 -7.18 -16.00
N TYR A 141 14.49 -7.01 -15.13
CA TYR A 141 14.25 -6.53 -13.78
C TYR A 141 13.83 -5.07 -13.76
N ALA A 142 14.40 -4.23 -14.62
CA ALA A 142 13.94 -2.85 -14.82
C ALA A 142 12.50 -2.85 -15.35
N ARG A 143 12.20 -3.68 -16.36
CA ARG A 143 10.84 -3.81 -16.92
C ARG A 143 9.80 -4.19 -15.86
N MET A 144 10.11 -5.12 -14.96
CA MET A 144 9.20 -5.49 -13.86
C MET A 144 8.91 -4.31 -12.91
N MET A 145 9.88 -3.42 -12.69
CA MET A 145 9.68 -2.22 -11.89
C MET A 145 8.89 -1.13 -12.63
N GLU A 146 9.08 -1.00 -13.94
CA GLU A 146 8.24 -0.13 -14.79
C GLU A 146 6.77 -0.54 -14.73
N VAL A 147 6.51 -1.85 -14.78
CA VAL A 147 5.16 -2.42 -14.67
C VAL A 147 4.55 -2.11 -13.31
N TYR A 148 5.29 -2.30 -12.22
CA TYR A 148 4.84 -1.93 -10.87
C TYR A 148 4.55 -0.42 -10.76
N ALA A 149 5.44 0.43 -11.25
CA ALA A 149 5.24 1.88 -11.23
C ALA A 149 4.03 2.31 -12.08
N GLY A 150 3.83 1.67 -13.24
CA GLY A 150 2.66 1.85 -14.08
C GLY A 150 1.36 1.48 -13.36
N ALA A 151 1.34 0.32 -12.69
CA ALA A 151 0.20 -0.15 -11.91
C ALA A 151 -0.13 0.81 -10.77
N LEU A 152 0.85 1.15 -9.93
CA LEU A 152 0.63 2.06 -8.81
C LEU A 152 0.17 3.45 -9.26
N SER A 153 0.72 3.97 -10.37
CA SER A 153 0.31 5.27 -10.92
C SER A 153 -1.09 5.25 -11.54
N HIS A 154 -1.49 4.12 -12.12
CA HIS A 154 -2.84 3.94 -12.63
C HIS A 154 -3.85 3.88 -11.48
N ALA A 155 -3.56 3.12 -10.41
CA ALA A 155 -4.38 3.09 -9.21
C ALA A 155 -4.50 4.47 -8.53
N ASP A 156 -3.39 5.20 -8.40
CA ASP A 156 -3.38 6.58 -7.87
C ASP A 156 -4.27 7.51 -8.71
N HIS A 157 -4.23 7.39 -10.04
CA HIS A 157 -5.11 8.15 -10.91
C HIS A 157 -6.60 7.81 -10.70
N GLN A 158 -6.94 6.53 -10.49
CA GLN A 158 -8.32 6.14 -10.19
C GLN A 158 -8.79 6.62 -8.81
N PHE A 159 -7.91 6.60 -7.81
CA PHE A 159 -8.17 7.20 -6.51
C PHE A 159 -8.37 8.73 -6.62
N GLY A 160 -7.58 9.40 -7.47
CA GLY A 160 -7.75 10.82 -7.78
C GLY A 160 -9.16 11.15 -8.26
N LYS A 161 -9.73 10.36 -9.18
CA LYS A 161 -11.12 10.55 -9.63
C LYS A 161 -12.16 10.45 -8.50
N LEU A 162 -11.90 9.60 -7.50
CA LEU A 162 -12.77 9.48 -6.34
C LEU A 162 -12.71 10.76 -5.48
N ILE A 163 -11.50 11.28 -5.24
CA ILE A 163 -11.31 12.56 -4.52
C ILE A 163 -11.93 13.72 -5.28
N ASP A 164 -11.72 13.82 -6.60
CA ASP A 164 -12.32 14.83 -7.46
C ASP A 164 -13.86 14.77 -7.39
N THR A 165 -14.44 13.56 -7.39
CA THR A 165 -15.89 13.38 -7.23
C THR A 165 -16.39 13.91 -5.88
N ILE A 166 -15.64 13.68 -4.79
CA ILE A 166 -16.02 14.20 -3.46
C ILE A 166 -15.96 15.73 -3.44
N ASP A 167 -15.02 16.33 -4.17
CA ASP A 167 -14.94 17.79 -4.34
C ASP A 167 -16.10 18.33 -5.20
N GLU A 168 -16.41 17.68 -6.32
CA GLU A 168 -17.56 18.02 -7.18
C GLU A 168 -18.90 17.99 -6.44
N MET A 169 -19.05 17.08 -5.46
CA MET A 169 -20.22 17.03 -4.58
C MET A 169 -20.23 18.14 -3.52
N GLY A 170 -19.15 18.90 -3.38
CA GLY A 170 -18.99 19.95 -2.36
C GLY A 170 -18.66 19.42 -0.96
N GLU A 171 -18.25 18.16 -0.84
CA GLU A 171 -18.08 17.47 0.45
C GLU A 171 -16.60 17.34 0.87
N LEU A 172 -15.64 17.62 -0.01
CA LEU A 172 -14.21 17.39 0.25
C LEU A 172 -13.71 18.19 1.46
N ASP A 173 -14.12 19.44 1.60
CA ASP A 173 -13.72 20.27 2.74
C ASP A 173 -14.12 19.64 4.08
N ASN A 174 -15.25 18.94 4.13
CA ASN A 174 -15.78 18.30 5.32
C ASN A 174 -15.43 16.80 5.41
N THR A 175 -14.61 16.28 4.50
CA THR A 175 -14.21 14.86 4.48
C THR A 175 -12.83 14.69 5.13
N LEU A 176 -12.72 13.76 6.09
CA LEU A 176 -11.44 13.28 6.59
C LEU A 176 -10.91 12.17 5.66
N VAL A 177 -9.87 12.49 4.89
CA VAL A 177 -9.14 11.53 4.07
C VAL A 177 -7.92 11.04 4.85
N ILE A 178 -7.82 9.72 5.02
CA ILE A 178 -6.64 9.05 5.55
C ILE A 178 -6.10 8.13 4.46
N TYR A 179 -5.01 8.53 3.84
CA TYR A 179 -4.31 7.73 2.84
C TYR A 179 -3.10 7.05 3.47
N ILE A 180 -3.00 5.74 3.33
CA ILE A 180 -1.85 4.95 3.79
C ILE A 180 -1.26 4.25 2.57
N GLN A 181 0.00 4.53 2.26
CA GLN A 181 0.74 3.90 1.18
C GLN A 181 1.11 2.48 1.58
N GLY A 182 0.21 1.52 1.35
CA GLY A 182 0.40 0.11 1.66
C GLY A 182 -0.10 -0.30 3.05
N ASP A 183 -0.47 -1.57 3.20
CA ASP A 183 -0.86 -2.21 4.46
C ASP A 183 0.33 -2.85 5.18
N ASN A 184 1.46 -3.01 4.49
CA ASN A 184 2.76 -3.49 4.97
C ASN A 184 3.88 -2.93 4.07
N GLY A 185 5.14 -3.29 4.34
CA GLY A 185 6.28 -2.95 3.48
C GLY A 185 6.24 -3.60 2.09
N ALA A 186 7.20 -3.28 1.23
CA ALA A 186 7.24 -3.82 -0.13
C ALA A 186 7.40 -5.36 -0.14
N SER A 187 6.76 -6.05 -1.08
CA SER A 187 6.78 -7.52 -1.11
C SER A 187 8.06 -8.08 -1.70
N ALA A 188 8.64 -9.08 -1.03
CA ALA A 188 9.82 -9.83 -1.48
C ALA A 188 9.47 -11.14 -2.22
N GLU A 189 8.19 -11.41 -2.46
CA GLU A 189 7.68 -12.72 -2.92
C GLU A 189 8.02 -13.03 -4.39
N GLY A 190 8.62 -12.08 -5.11
CA GLY A 190 9.12 -12.30 -6.47
C GLY A 190 10.49 -12.98 -6.57
N SER A 191 11.09 -13.44 -5.46
CA SER A 191 12.40 -14.10 -5.44
C SER A 191 13.56 -13.22 -5.95
N ALA A 192 14.74 -13.82 -6.16
CA ALA A 192 15.92 -13.09 -6.64
C ALA A 192 15.81 -12.60 -8.10
N GLN A 193 14.93 -13.19 -8.92
CA GLN A 193 14.84 -12.90 -10.36
C GLN A 193 13.51 -12.25 -10.80
N GLY A 194 12.54 -12.09 -9.91
CA GLY A 194 11.16 -11.81 -10.30
C GLY A 194 10.44 -13.06 -10.80
N LEU A 195 9.15 -12.94 -11.12
CA LEU A 195 8.29 -14.04 -11.56
C LEU A 195 7.36 -13.60 -12.68
N LEU A 196 7.10 -14.48 -13.64
CA LEU A 196 5.98 -14.39 -14.57
C LEU A 196 4.66 -14.78 -13.89
N ASN A 197 4.70 -15.68 -12.91
CA ASN A 197 3.54 -16.12 -12.13
C ASN A 197 3.89 -16.32 -10.65
N GLU A 198 3.38 -15.45 -9.78
CA GLU A 198 3.59 -15.52 -8.32
C GLU A 198 3.18 -16.86 -7.70
N MET A 199 2.21 -17.57 -8.28
CA MET A 199 1.82 -18.90 -7.78
C MET A 199 2.99 -19.90 -7.75
N THR A 200 4.02 -19.68 -8.57
CA THR A 200 5.24 -20.50 -8.52
C THR A 200 6.00 -20.34 -7.19
N PHE A 201 6.00 -19.15 -6.58
CA PHE A 201 6.58 -18.90 -5.26
C PHE A 201 5.89 -19.75 -4.18
N PHE A 202 4.56 -19.69 -4.11
CA PHE A 202 3.79 -20.45 -3.12
C PHE A 202 3.88 -21.97 -3.30
N ASN A 203 4.22 -22.43 -4.50
CA ASN A 203 4.41 -23.86 -4.81
C ASN A 203 5.90 -24.28 -4.82
N ASN A 204 6.82 -23.38 -4.44
CA ASN A 204 8.26 -23.61 -4.45
C ASN A 204 8.79 -24.12 -5.81
N LEU A 205 8.24 -23.58 -6.90
CA LEU A 205 8.63 -23.87 -8.27
C LEU A 205 9.55 -22.75 -8.79
N LYS A 206 10.71 -23.14 -9.30
CA LYS A 206 11.65 -22.20 -9.93
C LYS A 206 11.26 -22.00 -11.40
N GLU A 207 11.02 -20.76 -11.80
CA GLU A 207 10.83 -20.41 -13.21
C GLU A 207 12.16 -20.41 -13.99
N ASP A 208 12.10 -20.85 -15.25
CA ASP A 208 13.22 -20.78 -16.19
C ASP A 208 13.42 -19.33 -16.65
N PHE A 209 14.62 -18.78 -16.43
CA PHE A 209 14.95 -17.41 -16.82
C PHE A 209 14.81 -17.18 -18.33
N GLU A 210 15.10 -18.17 -19.16
CA GLU A 210 14.94 -18.03 -20.61
C GLU A 210 13.49 -17.75 -21.00
N GLU A 211 12.54 -18.38 -20.31
CA GLU A 211 11.11 -18.14 -20.50
C GLU A 211 10.68 -16.78 -19.96
N VAL A 212 11.16 -16.39 -18.77
CA VAL A 212 10.93 -15.05 -18.20
C VAL A 212 11.40 -13.97 -19.17
N TYR A 213 12.61 -14.11 -19.71
CA TYR A 213 13.19 -13.16 -20.65
C TYR A 213 12.42 -13.10 -21.97
N ARG A 214 12.04 -14.27 -22.53
CA ARG A 214 11.28 -14.36 -23.77
C ARG A 214 9.92 -13.66 -23.67
N ARG A 215 9.29 -13.70 -22.49
CA ARG A 215 7.95 -13.14 -22.24
C ARG A 215 7.95 -11.80 -21.50
N LYS A 216 9.10 -11.14 -21.34
CA LYS A 216 9.22 -9.86 -20.60
C LYS A 216 8.28 -8.76 -21.11
N ASP A 217 7.97 -8.77 -22.40
CA ASP A 217 7.09 -7.77 -23.03
C ASP A 217 5.59 -8.02 -22.75
N GLU A 218 5.25 -9.20 -22.20
CA GLU A 218 3.90 -9.56 -21.74
C GLU A 218 3.65 -9.17 -20.27
N LEU A 219 4.69 -8.78 -19.52
CA LEU A 219 4.56 -8.39 -18.11
C LEU A 219 3.54 -7.26 -17.93
N GLY A 220 2.66 -7.41 -16.96
CA GLY A 220 1.58 -6.47 -16.69
C GLY A 220 0.28 -6.76 -17.43
N SER A 221 0.29 -7.69 -18.39
CA SER A 221 -0.87 -8.04 -19.21
C SER A 221 -1.71 -9.18 -18.62
N PRO A 222 -2.90 -9.47 -19.19
CA PRO A 222 -3.74 -10.61 -18.76
C PRO A 222 -3.10 -12.00 -18.86
N THR A 223 -1.96 -12.16 -19.55
CA THR A 223 -1.30 -13.47 -19.74
C THR A 223 -0.24 -13.79 -18.69
N THR A 224 0.00 -12.87 -17.74
CA THR A 224 0.97 -13.02 -16.67
C THR A 224 0.30 -12.88 -15.30
N PHE A 225 1.00 -13.31 -14.26
CA PHE A 225 0.67 -13.03 -12.86
C PHE A 225 1.95 -12.56 -12.15
N ASN A 226 2.56 -11.49 -12.66
CA ASN A 226 3.99 -11.22 -12.42
C ASN A 226 4.31 -10.49 -11.11
N HIS A 227 5.53 -10.73 -10.61
CA HIS A 227 6.11 -10.04 -9.44
C HIS A 227 7.56 -9.59 -9.74
N TYR A 228 7.99 -8.45 -9.20
CA TYR A 228 9.38 -7.96 -9.36
C TYR A 228 10.40 -8.70 -8.47
N PRO A 229 11.71 -8.66 -8.78
CA PRO A 229 12.74 -9.22 -7.93
C PRO A 229 12.89 -8.49 -6.59
N ILE A 230 13.33 -9.22 -5.56
CA ILE A 230 13.52 -8.73 -4.20
C ILE A 230 14.40 -7.48 -4.06
N GLY A 231 15.32 -7.24 -5.01
CA GLY A 231 16.11 -6.01 -5.06
C GLY A 231 15.23 -4.76 -5.10
N TRP A 232 14.10 -4.82 -5.80
CA TRP A 232 13.13 -3.72 -5.85
C TRP A 232 12.31 -3.58 -4.58
N ALA A 233 11.95 -4.69 -3.92
CA ALA A 233 11.30 -4.65 -2.59
C ALA A 233 12.15 -3.82 -1.61
N HIS A 234 13.41 -4.22 -1.49
CA HIS A 234 14.39 -3.55 -0.64
C HIS A 234 14.68 -2.10 -1.09
N ALA A 235 14.48 -1.79 -2.36
CA ALA A 235 14.59 -0.42 -2.84
C ALA A 235 13.45 0.47 -2.35
N MET A 236 12.23 -0.04 -2.42
CA MET A 236 11.01 0.67 -2.04
C MET A 236 10.91 0.89 -0.53
N ASP A 237 11.50 0.01 0.27
CA ASP A 237 11.55 0.15 1.74
C ASP A 237 12.64 1.11 2.24
N SER A 238 13.30 1.85 1.33
CA SER A 238 14.34 2.81 1.71
C SER A 238 13.82 3.88 2.68
N PRO A 239 14.55 4.17 3.77
CA PRO A 239 15.93 3.77 4.05
C PRO A 239 16.05 2.57 5.00
N PHE A 240 14.98 1.80 5.21
CA PHE A 240 14.91 0.77 6.24
C PHE A 240 15.54 -0.55 5.79
N GLN A 241 15.60 -1.50 6.72
CA GLN A 241 16.00 -2.89 6.47
C GLN A 241 14.75 -3.75 6.31
N TRP A 242 14.89 -4.81 5.53
CA TRP A 242 13.85 -5.83 5.31
C TRP A 242 12.62 -5.30 4.60
N THR A 243 11.62 -6.17 4.46
CA THR A 243 10.49 -6.07 3.55
C THR A 243 9.23 -6.61 4.24
N LYS A 244 8.11 -6.71 3.50
CA LYS A 244 6.88 -7.42 3.90
C LYS A 244 7.17 -8.71 4.67
N GLN A 245 6.30 -9.02 5.63
CA GLN A 245 6.38 -10.15 6.56
C GLN A 245 7.39 -10.05 7.71
N VAL A 246 8.35 -9.11 7.65
CA VAL A 246 9.36 -8.94 8.71
C VAL A 246 8.92 -7.88 9.72
N ALA A 247 8.03 -8.27 10.63
CA ALA A 247 7.48 -7.37 11.65
C ALA A 247 8.51 -6.81 12.64
N SER A 248 9.72 -7.38 12.69
CA SER A 248 10.79 -6.93 13.56
C SER A 248 11.51 -5.66 13.06
N HIS A 249 11.30 -5.25 11.80
CA HIS A 249 11.99 -4.13 11.17
C HIS A 249 11.03 -3.18 10.45
N PHE A 250 11.42 -1.91 10.36
CA PHE A 250 10.57 -0.88 9.76
C PHE A 250 10.39 -1.01 8.25
N GLY A 251 11.26 -1.72 7.54
CA GLY A 251 11.02 -2.02 6.12
C GLY A 251 9.82 -2.94 5.91
N GLY A 252 9.40 -3.72 6.91
CA GLY A 252 8.18 -4.53 6.84
C GLY A 252 6.92 -3.86 7.39
N THR A 253 7.05 -2.74 8.11
CA THR A 253 5.98 -2.21 8.98
C THR A 253 5.72 -0.71 8.86
N ARG A 254 6.63 0.06 8.26
CA ARG A 254 6.52 1.52 8.18
C ARG A 254 6.03 1.96 6.81
N ASN A 255 4.81 2.48 6.79
CA ASN A 255 4.19 3.06 5.61
C ASN A 255 4.09 4.58 5.70
N GLY A 256 4.11 5.24 4.54
CA GLY A 256 3.77 6.65 4.44
C GLY A 256 2.27 6.84 4.68
N MET A 257 1.91 7.86 5.46
CA MET A 257 0.51 8.23 5.67
C MET A 257 0.32 9.72 5.41
N VAL A 258 -0.77 10.06 4.72
CA VAL A 258 -1.26 11.43 4.56
C VAL A 258 -2.64 11.53 5.17
N MET A 259 -2.87 12.57 5.98
CA MET A 259 -4.19 12.88 6.53
C MET A 259 -4.60 14.29 6.09
N SER A 260 -5.80 14.42 5.53
CA SER A 260 -6.36 15.68 5.07
C SER A 260 -7.80 15.83 5.55
N TRP A 261 -8.12 17.00 6.09
CA TRP A 261 -9.50 17.39 6.40
C TRP A 261 -9.57 18.92 6.38
N PRO A 262 -9.80 19.55 5.22
CA PRO A 262 -9.58 21.00 5.05
C PRO A 262 -10.33 21.89 6.06
N LYS A 263 -11.53 21.46 6.47
CA LYS A 263 -12.33 22.18 7.47
C LYS A 263 -11.74 22.09 8.88
N ARG A 264 -11.05 21.01 9.26
CA ARG A 264 -10.53 20.77 10.63
C ARG A 264 -9.01 20.93 10.77
N ILE A 265 -8.23 20.46 9.81
CA ILE A 265 -6.76 20.47 9.83
C ILE A 265 -6.28 21.72 9.09
N LYS A 266 -5.81 22.73 9.84
CA LYS A 266 -5.36 24.02 9.27
C LYS A 266 -3.90 24.02 8.85
N ASN A 267 -3.08 23.19 9.49
CA ASN A 267 -1.66 23.02 9.18
C ASN A 267 -1.48 22.14 7.94
N LYS A 268 -1.49 22.75 6.75
CA LYS A 268 -1.32 22.03 5.46
C LYS A 268 0.15 21.78 5.15
N GLY A 269 0.46 20.63 4.58
CA GLY A 269 1.81 20.28 4.11
C GLY A 269 2.85 20.12 5.23
N VAL A 270 2.40 19.92 6.47
CA VAL A 270 3.27 19.73 7.63
C VAL A 270 3.60 18.26 7.82
N ILE A 271 4.85 17.97 8.18
CA ILE A 271 5.32 16.64 8.51
C ILE A 271 5.18 16.43 10.02
N CYS A 272 4.43 15.41 10.40
CA CYS A 272 4.25 14.96 11.78
C CYS A 272 5.13 13.73 12.01
N SER A 273 6.09 13.81 12.93
CA SER A 273 7.08 12.75 13.19
C SER A 273 6.76 11.88 14.42
N GLN A 274 5.59 12.07 15.03
CA GLN A 274 5.12 11.30 16.18
C GLN A 274 4.99 9.82 15.80
N PHE A 275 5.29 8.92 16.74
CA PHE A 275 5.21 7.49 16.50
C PHE A 275 3.76 7.04 16.59
N HIS A 276 3.24 6.42 15.53
CA HIS A 276 1.87 5.92 15.48
C HIS A 276 1.82 4.53 14.84
N HIS A 277 0.72 3.82 15.09
CA HIS A 277 0.46 2.48 14.59
C HIS A 277 -0.95 2.40 13.98
N VAL A 278 -1.23 1.43 13.10
CA VAL A 278 -2.53 1.32 12.41
C VAL A 278 -3.72 1.23 13.37
N ILE A 279 -3.51 0.71 14.59
CA ILE A 279 -4.55 0.66 15.64
C ILE A 279 -5.01 2.04 16.12
N ASP A 280 -4.27 3.11 15.78
CA ASP A 280 -4.60 4.51 16.09
C ASP A 280 -5.64 5.10 15.15
N ILE A 281 -5.95 4.43 14.03
CA ILE A 281 -6.92 4.89 13.03
C ILE A 281 -8.34 4.93 13.62
N THR A 282 -8.80 3.82 14.22
CA THR A 282 -10.14 3.73 14.82
C THR A 282 -10.42 4.81 15.87
N PRO A 283 -9.60 5.01 16.92
CA PRO A 283 -9.85 6.08 17.89
C PRO A 283 -9.75 7.48 17.27
N THR A 284 -8.94 7.67 16.23
CA THR A 284 -8.90 8.94 15.49
C THR A 284 -10.23 9.22 14.79
N ILE A 285 -10.83 8.22 14.13
CA ILE A 285 -12.13 8.34 13.47
C ILE A 285 -13.25 8.57 14.49
N LEU A 286 -13.22 7.86 15.63
CA LEU A 286 -14.19 8.06 16.71
C LEU A 286 -14.13 9.47 17.29
N GLU A 287 -12.93 10.00 17.56
CA GLU A 287 -12.76 11.39 18.00
C GLU A 287 -13.21 12.40 16.93
N ALA A 288 -12.87 12.15 15.65
CA ALA A 288 -13.28 12.99 14.52
C ALA A 288 -14.81 13.10 14.40
N THR A 289 -15.50 11.99 14.66
CA THR A 289 -16.97 11.88 14.52
C THR A 289 -17.71 12.23 15.81
N GLY A 290 -17.01 12.48 16.92
CA GLY A 290 -17.61 12.72 18.24
C GLY A 290 -18.34 11.50 18.81
N LEU A 291 -17.97 10.30 18.36
CA LEU A 291 -18.57 9.04 18.80
C LEU A 291 -17.71 8.39 19.90
N PRO A 292 -18.32 7.80 20.94
CA PRO A 292 -17.58 7.03 21.93
C PRO A 292 -17.14 5.68 21.34
N ALA A 293 -16.11 5.08 21.95
CA ALA A 293 -15.85 3.67 21.75
C ALA A 293 -17.04 2.84 22.29
N PRO A 294 -17.56 1.86 21.54
CA PRO A 294 -18.70 1.08 22.02
C PRO A 294 -18.28 0.08 23.09
N ASP A 295 -19.00 0.04 24.21
CA ASP A 295 -18.80 -0.98 25.25
C ASP A 295 -19.29 -2.38 24.79
N SER A 296 -20.26 -2.42 23.87
CA SER A 296 -20.76 -3.66 23.28
C SER A 296 -21.24 -3.47 21.84
N ILE A 297 -21.13 -4.51 21.03
CA ILE A 297 -21.65 -4.57 19.65
C ILE A 297 -22.43 -5.88 19.51
N ASN A 298 -23.69 -5.81 19.11
CA ASN A 298 -24.58 -6.98 18.95
C ASN A 298 -24.62 -7.90 20.19
N GLY A 299 -24.57 -7.31 21.39
CA GLY A 299 -24.59 -8.04 22.66
C GLY A 299 -23.24 -8.65 23.09
N ILE A 300 -22.17 -8.43 22.31
CA ILE A 300 -20.81 -8.86 22.65
C ILE A 300 -20.06 -7.69 23.29
N THR A 301 -19.56 -7.88 24.51
CA THR A 301 -18.70 -6.91 25.19
C THR A 301 -17.40 -6.72 24.41
N GLN A 302 -16.99 -5.47 24.18
CA GLN A 302 -15.78 -5.15 23.43
C GLN A 302 -14.58 -5.01 24.37
N GLU A 303 -13.39 -5.36 23.87
CA GLU A 303 -12.14 -5.01 24.54
C GLU A 303 -11.87 -3.49 24.42
N PRO A 304 -11.15 -2.89 25.39
CA PRO A 304 -10.74 -1.50 25.28
C PRO A 304 -9.92 -1.25 24.01
N ILE A 305 -10.19 -0.14 23.32
CA ILE A 305 -9.37 0.31 22.19
C ILE A 305 -7.95 0.61 22.70
N GLN A 306 -6.97 -0.15 22.20
CA GLN A 306 -5.54 -0.01 22.54
C GLN A 306 -4.84 1.12 21.74
N GLY A 307 -5.53 1.64 20.73
CA GLY A 307 -5.09 2.78 19.93
C GLY A 307 -5.19 4.11 20.68
N ILE A 308 -4.45 5.10 20.20
CA ILE A 308 -4.49 6.47 20.69
C ILE A 308 -4.75 7.38 19.50
N SER A 309 -5.78 8.23 19.60
CA SER A 309 -6.11 9.17 18.53
C SER A 309 -4.95 10.07 18.15
N MET A 310 -4.80 10.30 16.84
CA MET A 310 -3.81 11.19 16.22
C MET A 310 -4.27 12.66 16.18
N ALA A 311 -5.51 12.96 16.59
CA ALA A 311 -6.12 14.28 16.41
C ALA A 311 -5.36 15.43 17.10
N TYR A 312 -4.61 15.13 18.16
CA TYR A 312 -3.74 16.11 18.83
C TYR A 312 -2.68 16.73 17.89
N THR A 313 -2.27 16.01 16.85
CA THR A 313 -1.29 16.48 15.85
C THR A 313 -1.88 17.50 14.87
N TRP A 314 -3.22 17.58 14.76
CA TRP A 314 -3.88 18.50 13.84
C TRP A 314 -3.69 19.96 14.25
N ASP A 315 -3.75 20.21 15.56
CA ASP A 315 -3.63 21.54 16.15
C ASP A 315 -2.18 21.88 16.50
N ASP A 316 -1.41 20.90 16.98
CA ASP A 316 0.02 21.04 17.27
C ASP A 316 0.85 19.92 16.61
N PRO A 317 1.36 20.15 15.39
CA PRO A 317 2.20 19.17 14.69
C PRO A 317 3.52 18.84 15.39
N LYS A 318 3.91 19.62 16.42
CA LYS A 318 5.14 19.41 17.20
C LYS A 318 4.86 18.85 18.60
N ALA A 319 3.60 18.55 18.92
CA ALA A 319 3.24 17.93 20.19
C ALA A 319 4.04 16.62 20.41
N PRO A 320 4.45 16.31 21.65
CA PRO A 320 5.10 15.03 21.94
C PRO A 320 4.24 13.83 21.52
N SER A 321 4.89 12.76 21.08
CA SER A 321 4.21 11.51 20.74
C SER A 321 3.41 11.00 21.94
N LYS A 322 2.10 10.81 21.78
CA LYS A 322 1.26 10.18 22.83
C LYS A 322 1.48 8.68 22.93
N ARG A 323 1.84 8.01 21.83
CA ARG A 323 2.26 6.62 21.82
C ARG A 323 3.75 6.54 22.12
N THR A 324 4.08 5.93 23.25
CA THR A 324 5.46 5.72 23.71
C THR A 324 5.93 4.29 23.47
N THR A 325 5.00 3.33 23.39
CA THR A 325 5.33 1.90 23.31
C THR A 325 4.45 1.20 22.26
N GLN A 326 5.04 0.28 21.48
CA GLN A 326 4.32 -0.56 20.52
C GLN A 326 5.03 -1.90 20.33
N TYR A 327 4.28 -3.00 20.42
CA TYR A 327 4.75 -4.34 20.11
C TYR A 327 4.40 -4.74 18.67
N PHE A 328 5.26 -5.52 18.05
CA PHE A 328 5.11 -6.09 16.71
C PHE A 328 5.47 -7.56 16.75
N GLU A 329 4.65 -8.42 16.16
CA GLU A 329 4.98 -9.83 15.96
C GLU A 329 4.32 -10.38 14.71
N MET A 330 5.12 -11.08 13.91
CA MET A 330 4.63 -11.91 12.82
C MET A 330 5.65 -13.01 12.53
N LEU A 331 5.19 -14.26 12.44
CA LEU A 331 6.06 -15.41 12.09
C LEU A 331 7.35 -15.48 12.94
N ALA A 332 7.25 -15.25 14.25
CA ALA A 332 8.36 -15.17 15.20
C ALA A 332 9.37 -14.02 14.99
N ASN A 333 9.18 -13.14 14.00
CA ASN A 333 9.83 -11.84 13.93
C ASN A 333 9.14 -10.90 14.92
N ARG A 334 9.86 -10.46 15.96
CA ARG A 334 9.31 -9.64 17.05
C ARG A 334 10.07 -8.33 17.16
N ALA A 335 9.36 -7.26 17.48
CA ALA A 335 9.96 -6.02 17.90
C ALA A 335 9.12 -5.31 18.96
N ILE A 336 9.77 -4.47 19.74
CA ILE A 336 9.14 -3.50 20.63
C ILE A 336 9.80 -2.14 20.42
N TYR A 337 8.99 -1.15 20.09
CA TYR A 337 9.35 0.26 20.19
C TYR A 337 9.05 0.74 21.61
N ASP A 338 9.97 1.48 22.22
CA ASP A 338 9.75 2.17 23.49
C ASP A 338 10.55 3.49 23.55
N ASN A 339 9.87 4.63 23.62
CA ASN A 339 10.45 5.96 23.82
C ASN A 339 11.64 6.29 22.88
N GLY A 340 11.51 5.97 21.59
CA GLY A 340 12.54 6.20 20.59
C GLY A 340 13.54 5.04 20.43
N TRP A 341 13.51 4.05 21.32
CA TRP A 341 14.29 2.82 21.22
C TRP A 341 13.50 1.73 20.51
N VAL A 342 14.20 0.84 19.82
CA VAL A 342 13.62 -0.38 19.24
C VAL A 342 14.50 -1.56 19.62
N ALA A 343 13.90 -2.58 20.24
CA ALA A 343 14.49 -3.90 20.39
C ALA A 343 13.80 -4.86 19.42
N CYS A 344 14.56 -5.64 18.66
CA CYS A 344 14.03 -6.52 17.62
C CYS A 344 14.78 -7.86 17.58
N THR A 345 14.11 -8.90 17.10
CA THR A 345 14.76 -10.18 16.78
C THR A 345 15.49 -10.11 15.45
N THR A 346 16.57 -10.88 15.32
CA THR A 346 17.23 -11.10 14.04
C THR A 346 16.44 -12.12 13.22
N PRO A 347 15.92 -11.76 12.02
CA PRO A 347 15.23 -12.72 11.17
C PRO A 347 16.18 -13.87 10.79
N THR A 348 15.68 -15.11 10.87
CA THR A 348 16.49 -16.33 10.66
C THR A 348 16.70 -16.66 9.19
N THR A 349 15.78 -16.22 8.33
CA THR A 349 15.84 -16.40 6.88
C THR A 349 16.29 -15.09 6.25
N PRO A 350 17.27 -15.12 5.33
CA PRO A 350 17.57 -13.94 4.52
C PRO A 350 16.33 -13.54 3.70
N PRO A 351 16.24 -12.28 3.26
CA PRO A 351 15.19 -11.84 2.35
C PRO A 351 15.17 -12.71 1.10
#